data_AF-A0AA88Y0T2-F1
#
_entry.id   AF-A0AA88Y0T2-F1
#
_cell.length_a   1.000
_cell.length_b   1.000
_cell.length_c   1.000
_cell.angle_alpha   90.00
_cell.angle_beta   90.00
_cell.angle_gamma   90.00
#
_symmetry.space_group_name_H-M   'P 1'
#
loop_
_entity.id
_entity.type
_entity.pdbx_description
1 polymer ?
#
loop_
_entity_poly.entity_id
_entity_poly.type
_entity_poly.pdbx_seq_one_letter_code
_entity_poly.pdbx_strand_id
1 'polypeptide(L)'
;MGFLTVRKVRLVGYAVFWVIIIIILTFTKAPRNHEIDNSTLRNKFNKNTTNRYLIYTCRKTCAGFANRIRGIITVFLLAKRTNRIFGISEESKCGLTTFLKPASYDWRINAEDLKGLSSVYHDTIIMEKTGTGDYYKNRNDFVQNLEEDVVFLQTNQKPHISNYSETIKGIFEELFVFDPDIVHELKAFKETSMENDKTVCAHIRVGSNPGFSDIHSNNIGSISAIWEFLSQYDIDGYVIYVASDSNDVRESAKRRFPKRFIDLTGPVIHIDESEDDSVCSGFRKATMDFLFLSQCNVLLLTYSSFGSTASILRGNKDHQYCFQNGQVLPCTEYNLKWQRTSQNELPLDDV
;
A
#
# COMPACT_ATOMS: atom_id res chain seq x y z
N MET A 1 -2.11 18.66 -68.16
CA MET A 1 -2.78 17.80 -67.16
C MET A 1 -1.87 17.68 -65.96
N GLY A 2 -2.28 18.14 -64.77
CA GLY A 2 -1.50 17.95 -63.54
C GLY A 2 -1.42 19.17 -62.64
N PHE A 3 -2.54 19.62 -62.07
CA PHE A 3 -2.56 20.61 -60.97
C PHE A 3 -3.86 20.50 -60.17
N LEU A 4 -4.17 19.31 -59.60
CA LEU A 4 -5.40 19.16 -58.78
C LEU A 4 -5.24 18.28 -57.53
N THR A 5 -4.03 17.82 -57.19
CA THR A 5 -3.84 16.79 -56.13
C THR A 5 -3.18 17.28 -54.84
N VAL A 6 -3.05 18.60 -54.60
CA VAL A 6 -2.39 19.12 -53.38
C VAL A 6 -3.38 19.73 -52.36
N ARG A 7 -4.63 20.03 -52.74
CA ARG A 7 -5.61 20.65 -51.82
C ARG A 7 -6.32 19.67 -50.87
N LYS A 8 -6.36 18.37 -51.16
CA LYS A 8 -7.05 17.38 -50.30
C LYS A 8 -6.27 16.99 -49.03
N VAL A 9 -4.94 17.10 -49.02
CA VAL A 9 -4.12 16.69 -47.86
C VAL A 9 -4.20 17.71 -46.71
N ARG A 10 -4.39 19.00 -47.01
CA ARG A 10 -4.49 20.03 -45.97
C ARG A 10 -5.80 19.97 -45.17
N LEU A 11 -6.92 19.55 -45.77
CA LEU A 11 -8.21 19.51 -45.04
C LEU A 11 -8.27 18.39 -43.99
N VAL A 12 -7.61 17.25 -44.25
CA VAL A 12 -7.60 16.10 -43.32
C VAL A 12 -6.77 16.42 -42.06
N GLY A 13 -5.66 17.16 -42.21
CA GLY A 13 -4.83 17.56 -41.08
C GLY A 13 -5.56 18.46 -40.07
N TYR A 14 -6.39 19.40 -40.54
CA TYR A 14 -7.18 20.25 -39.64
C TYR A 14 -8.27 19.46 -38.89
N ALA A 15 -8.93 18.51 -39.54
CA ALA A 15 -9.95 17.69 -38.89
C ALA A 15 -9.37 16.83 -37.75
N VAL A 16 -8.19 16.22 -37.96
CA VAL A 16 -7.50 15.42 -36.93
C VAL A 16 -7.04 16.29 -35.75
N PHE A 17 -6.54 17.51 -36.03
CA PHE A 17 -6.11 18.44 -34.99
C PHE A 17 -7.28 18.89 -34.09
N TRP A 18 -8.46 19.15 -34.67
CA TRP A 18 -9.65 19.51 -33.89
C TRP A 18 -10.23 18.35 -33.07
N VAL A 19 -10.17 17.12 -33.59
CA VAL A 19 -10.59 15.93 -32.83
C VAL A 19 -9.67 15.69 -31.62
N ILE A 20 -8.35 15.88 -31.77
CA ILE A 20 -7.40 15.75 -30.67
C ILE A 20 -7.64 16.84 -29.60
N ILE A 21 -7.91 18.09 -29.99
CA ILE A 21 -8.24 19.16 -29.04
C ILE A 21 -9.55 18.88 -28.29
N ILE A 22 -10.59 18.39 -28.97
CA ILE A 22 -11.86 18.04 -28.31
C ILE A 22 -11.66 16.89 -27.32
N ILE A 23 -10.87 15.87 -27.68
CA ILE A 23 -10.53 14.76 -26.77
C ILE A 23 -9.78 15.29 -25.53
N ILE A 24 -8.75 16.12 -25.71
CA ILE A 24 -8.00 16.70 -24.58
C ILE A 24 -8.91 17.54 -23.68
N LEU A 25 -9.83 18.34 -24.24
CA LEU A 25 -10.77 19.15 -23.47
C LEU A 25 -11.86 18.32 -22.76
N THR A 26 -12.20 17.12 -23.26
CA THR A 26 -13.11 16.20 -22.56
C THR A 26 -12.46 15.46 -21.39
N PHE A 27 -11.13 15.27 -21.42
CA PHE A 27 -10.39 14.59 -20.34
C PHE A 27 -9.88 15.53 -19.23
N THR A 28 -10.01 16.85 -19.37
CA THR A 28 -9.69 17.82 -18.31
C THR A 28 -10.89 18.20 -17.43
N LYS A 29 -12.02 17.49 -17.52
CA LYS A 29 -13.12 17.68 -16.57
C LYS A 29 -12.72 17.07 -15.24
N ALA A 30 -12.18 17.92 -14.37
CA ALA A 30 -11.92 17.59 -12.96
C ALA A 30 -13.15 16.88 -12.36
N PRO A 31 -12.95 15.85 -11.51
CA PRO A 31 -14.05 15.17 -10.87
C PRO A 31 -14.93 16.19 -10.14
N ARG A 32 -16.26 16.06 -10.32
CA ARG A 32 -17.22 16.84 -9.55
C ARG A 32 -17.00 16.51 -8.09
N ASN A 33 -16.54 17.49 -7.31
CA ASN A 33 -16.59 17.44 -5.86
C ASN A 33 -18.05 17.20 -5.48
N HIS A 34 -18.35 16.01 -4.97
CA HIS A 34 -19.59 15.79 -4.23
C HIS A 34 -19.46 16.63 -2.95
N GLU A 35 -20.04 17.82 -2.99
CA GLU A 35 -20.17 18.68 -1.82
C GLU A 35 -21.17 17.99 -0.88
N ILE A 36 -20.63 17.26 0.09
CA ILE A 36 -21.40 16.74 1.21
C ILE A 36 -21.97 17.94 1.96
N ASP A 37 -23.30 18.04 2.03
CA ASP A 37 -24.01 19.09 2.75
C ASP A 37 -23.75 18.98 4.27
N ASN A 38 -22.66 19.62 4.69
CA ASN A 38 -22.18 19.68 6.07
C ASN A 38 -22.93 20.72 6.92
N SER A 39 -23.98 21.36 6.39
CA SER A 39 -24.68 22.46 7.10
C SER A 39 -25.43 21.99 8.35
N THR A 40 -25.85 20.72 8.38
CA THR A 40 -26.61 20.15 9.51
C THR A 40 -25.73 19.66 10.67
N LEU A 41 -24.46 19.31 10.41
CA LEU A 41 -23.49 18.90 11.45
C LEU A 41 -22.81 20.09 12.16
N ARG A 42 -22.83 21.28 11.54
CA ARG A 42 -22.11 22.46 12.03
C ARG A 42 -22.72 23.12 13.26
N ASN A 43 -24.03 22.99 13.48
CA ASN A 43 -24.73 23.78 14.49
C ASN A 43 -24.72 23.20 15.92
N LYS A 44 -24.03 22.07 16.17
CA LYS A 44 -23.94 21.47 17.52
C LYS A 44 -22.57 21.61 18.20
N PHE A 45 -21.57 22.21 17.55
CA PHE A 45 -20.17 22.28 18.02
C PHE A 45 -19.66 23.70 18.31
N ASN A 46 -20.52 24.58 18.82
CA ASN A 46 -20.12 25.93 19.22
C ASN A 46 -19.73 25.98 20.71
N LYS A 47 -18.62 25.31 21.05
CA LYS A 47 -17.97 25.41 22.37
C LYS A 47 -16.46 25.39 22.13
N ASN A 48 -15.80 26.56 22.26
CA ASN A 48 -14.34 26.79 22.22
C ASN A 48 -13.54 25.61 21.66
N THR A 49 -13.37 25.55 20.34
CA THR A 49 -12.76 24.41 19.64
C THR A 49 -11.26 24.33 19.94
N THR A 50 -10.90 23.71 21.06
CA THR A 50 -9.57 23.16 21.22
C THR A 50 -9.36 22.15 20.10
N ASN A 51 -8.26 22.29 19.36
CA ASN A 51 -7.87 21.33 18.35
C ASN A 51 -7.81 19.94 19.01
N ARG A 52 -8.60 19.00 18.51
CA ARG A 52 -8.59 17.60 18.95
C ARG A 52 -7.82 16.76 17.95
N TYR A 53 -7.08 15.78 18.43
CA TYR A 53 -6.16 14.97 17.65
C TYR A 53 -6.53 13.50 17.72
N LEU A 54 -6.28 12.79 16.62
CA LEU A 54 -6.28 11.34 16.55
C LEU A 54 -5.00 10.90 15.82
N ILE A 55 -4.08 10.33 16.56
CA ILE A 55 -2.71 10.08 16.13
C ILE A 55 -2.50 8.58 15.99
N TYR A 56 -2.13 8.10 14.80
CA TYR A 56 -1.64 6.74 14.67
C TYR A 56 -0.32 6.63 15.41
N THR A 57 -0.19 5.64 16.30
CA THR A 57 1.04 5.42 17.04
C THR A 57 1.57 4.01 16.83
N CYS A 58 2.90 3.87 16.83
CA CYS A 58 3.57 2.59 16.87
C CYS A 58 4.65 2.61 17.97
N ARG A 59 4.30 2.10 19.16
CA ARG A 59 5.20 2.10 20.35
C ARG A 59 5.71 0.72 20.71
N LYS A 60 4.99 -0.33 20.29
CA LYS A 60 5.33 -1.73 20.50
C LYS A 60 5.50 -2.41 19.13
N THR A 61 5.24 -3.71 19.08
CA THR A 61 5.13 -4.51 17.86
C THR A 61 3.96 -4.03 17.02
N CYS A 62 4.18 -3.54 15.80
CA CYS A 62 3.13 -2.90 14.97
C CYS A 62 2.73 -3.69 13.73
N ALA A 63 3.14 -4.96 13.70
CA ALA A 63 3.16 -5.79 12.52
C ALA A 63 4.03 -5.19 11.37
N GLY A 64 4.09 -5.91 10.25
CA GLY A 64 4.86 -5.51 9.08
C GLY A 64 4.32 -4.27 8.36
N PHE A 65 5.10 -3.78 7.40
CA PHE A 65 4.86 -2.57 6.61
C PHE A 65 3.41 -2.36 6.17
N ALA A 66 2.80 -3.33 5.48
CA ALA A 66 1.44 -3.19 4.96
C ALA A 66 0.36 -3.14 6.06
N ASN A 67 0.59 -3.79 7.20
CA ASN A 67 -0.31 -3.71 8.33
C ASN A 67 -0.25 -2.34 9.00
N ARG A 68 0.93 -1.72 9.07
CA ARG A 68 1.09 -0.32 9.51
C ARG A 68 0.37 0.65 8.59
N ILE A 69 0.52 0.52 7.27
CA ILE A 69 -0.22 1.33 6.28
C ILE A 69 -1.74 1.21 6.50
N ARG A 70 -2.26 0.00 6.69
CA ARG A 70 -3.70 -0.18 6.99
C ARG A 70 -4.11 0.49 8.27
N GLY A 71 -3.30 0.33 9.32
CA GLY A 71 -3.51 0.99 10.59
C GLY A 71 -3.64 2.49 10.44
N ILE A 72 -2.66 3.11 9.79
CA ILE A 72 -2.65 4.54 9.50
C ILE A 72 -3.92 4.97 8.75
N ILE A 73 -4.28 4.28 7.66
CA ILE A 73 -5.46 4.64 6.87
C ILE A 73 -6.74 4.52 7.69
N THR A 74 -6.86 3.47 8.52
CA THR A 74 -7.96 3.32 9.47
C THR A 74 -8.05 4.51 10.42
N VAL A 75 -6.92 4.91 11.03
CA VAL A 75 -6.89 6.05 11.96
C VAL A 75 -7.23 7.36 11.24
N PHE A 76 -6.73 7.54 10.01
CA PHE A 76 -7.05 8.72 9.20
C PHE A 76 -8.54 8.86 8.92
N LEU A 77 -9.19 7.77 8.52
CA LEU A 77 -10.64 7.75 8.29
C LEU A 77 -11.44 8.02 9.58
N LEU A 78 -11.00 7.45 10.70
CA LEU A 78 -11.59 7.74 12.01
C LEU A 78 -11.41 9.21 12.41
N ALA A 79 -10.27 9.82 12.09
CA ALA A 79 -10.00 11.23 12.38
C ALA A 79 -10.96 12.13 11.57
N LYS A 80 -11.13 11.84 10.27
CA LYS A 80 -12.13 12.52 9.42
C LYS A 80 -13.54 12.39 10.00
N ARG A 81 -13.95 11.17 10.39
CA ARG A 81 -15.29 10.90 10.96
C ARG A 81 -15.54 11.60 12.30
N THR A 82 -14.50 11.76 13.12
CA THR A 82 -14.60 12.37 14.46
C THR A 82 -14.24 13.86 14.46
N ASN A 83 -14.01 14.45 13.29
CA ASN A 83 -13.55 15.83 13.12
C ASN A 83 -12.31 16.15 13.98
N ARG A 84 -11.34 15.23 13.96
CA ARG A 84 -10.05 15.35 14.65
C ARG A 84 -8.92 15.58 13.64
N ILE A 85 -7.89 16.30 14.05
CA ILE A 85 -6.64 16.44 13.31
C ILE A 85 -5.93 15.09 13.34
N PHE A 86 -5.62 14.57 12.15
CA PHE A 86 -4.89 13.32 12.02
C PHE A 86 -3.39 13.55 12.15
N GLY A 87 -2.70 12.63 12.83
CA GLY A 87 -1.25 12.63 12.90
C GLY A 87 -0.64 11.23 12.88
N ILE A 88 0.67 11.15 12.66
CA ILE A 88 1.46 9.92 12.79
C ILE A 88 2.59 10.16 13.79
N SER A 89 2.71 9.27 14.78
CA SER A 89 3.77 9.27 15.78
C SER A 89 4.43 7.89 15.84
N GLU A 90 5.66 7.80 15.35
CA GLU A 90 6.44 6.56 15.34
C GLU A 90 7.79 6.81 16.02
N GLU A 91 8.07 6.07 17.09
CA GLU A 91 9.29 6.28 17.90
C GLU A 91 10.53 5.61 17.27
N SER A 92 10.35 4.74 16.28
CA SER A 92 11.45 4.01 15.64
C SER A 92 12.26 4.91 14.71
N LYS A 93 13.59 4.90 14.89
CA LYS A 93 14.56 5.56 14.01
C LYS A 93 14.46 5.11 12.55
N CYS A 94 13.94 3.91 12.32
CA CYS A 94 13.80 3.30 11.00
C CYS A 94 12.37 2.82 10.77
N GLY A 95 11.43 3.64 11.25
CA GLY A 95 10.00 3.48 11.02
C GLY A 95 9.58 3.89 9.61
N LEU A 96 8.30 3.71 9.35
CA LEU A 96 7.61 4.07 8.11
C LEU A 96 7.81 5.54 7.72
N THR A 97 7.82 6.45 8.69
CA THR A 97 8.06 7.90 8.49
C THR A 97 9.47 8.26 8.00
N THR A 98 10.40 7.31 8.11
CA THR A 98 11.76 7.45 7.53
C THR A 98 11.69 7.39 6.00
N PHE A 99 10.84 6.50 5.47
CA PHE A 99 10.80 6.16 4.04
C PHE A 99 9.57 6.69 3.30
N LEU A 100 8.57 7.18 4.03
CA LEU A 100 7.41 7.87 3.50
C LEU A 100 7.37 9.29 4.06
N LYS A 101 7.07 10.26 3.20
CA LYS A 101 6.93 11.68 3.54
C LYS A 101 5.50 12.14 3.30
N PRO A 102 5.07 13.24 3.95
CA PRO A 102 3.78 13.84 3.66
C PRO A 102 3.61 14.17 2.17
N ALA A 103 2.41 13.88 1.65
CA ALA A 103 1.98 14.28 0.31
C ALA A 103 1.13 15.56 0.39
N SER A 104 -0.13 15.51 -0.07
CA SER A 104 -1.05 16.65 0.02
C SER A 104 -1.56 16.91 1.44
N TYR A 105 -1.53 15.90 2.31
CA TYR A 105 -1.90 16.03 3.72
C TYR A 105 -0.66 15.95 4.61
N ASP A 106 -0.40 17.01 5.38
CA ASP A 106 0.69 17.03 6.36
C ASP A 106 0.24 16.40 7.69
N TRP A 107 0.67 15.16 7.92
CA TRP A 107 0.35 14.38 9.12
C TRP A 107 1.37 14.55 10.25
N ARG A 108 2.37 15.44 10.09
CA ARG A 108 3.36 15.70 11.15
C ARG A 108 2.74 16.58 12.22
N ILE A 109 2.91 16.19 13.49
CA ILE A 109 2.39 16.91 14.64
C ILE A 109 3.54 17.52 15.42
N ASN A 110 3.44 18.80 15.77
CA ASN A 110 4.40 19.44 16.66
C ASN A 110 4.09 19.06 18.11
N ALA A 111 5.09 18.62 18.87
CA ALA A 111 4.93 18.24 20.27
C ALA A 111 4.38 19.39 21.14
N GLU A 112 4.70 20.65 20.80
CA GLU A 112 4.15 21.81 21.51
C GLU A 112 2.64 21.97 21.32
N ASP A 113 2.08 21.52 20.19
CA ASP A 113 0.63 21.57 19.94
C ASP A 113 -0.15 20.60 20.84
N LEU A 114 0.54 19.61 21.41
CA LEU A 114 -0.03 18.60 22.31
C LEU A 114 0.13 18.95 23.79
N LYS A 115 0.91 20.00 24.11
CA LYS A 115 1.30 20.32 25.48
C LYS A 115 0.10 20.82 26.29
N GLY A 116 -0.13 20.18 27.43
CA GLY A 116 -1.25 20.53 28.33
C GLY A 116 -2.61 20.01 27.89
N LEU A 117 -2.69 19.28 26.77
CA LEU A 117 -3.91 18.59 26.33
C LEU A 117 -4.08 17.26 27.08
N SER A 118 -5.33 16.87 27.32
CA SER A 118 -5.65 15.54 27.84
C SER A 118 -5.31 14.48 26.79
N SER A 119 -4.72 13.34 27.19
CA SER A 119 -4.31 12.30 26.24
C SER A 119 -4.56 10.88 26.74
N VAL A 120 -4.92 9.99 25.81
CA VAL A 120 -5.09 8.54 26.06
C VAL A 120 -4.42 7.71 24.97
N TYR A 121 -4.03 6.48 25.32
CA TYR A 121 -3.48 5.49 24.39
C TYR A 121 -4.43 4.29 24.29
N HIS A 122 -4.71 3.86 23.06
CA HIS A 122 -5.47 2.65 22.76
C HIS A 122 -4.65 1.72 21.86
N ASP A 123 -4.62 0.44 22.23
CA ASP A 123 -3.96 -0.62 21.48
C ASP A 123 -5.00 -1.64 21.01
N THR A 124 -5.22 -1.69 19.70
CA THR A 124 -6.21 -2.56 19.06
C THR A 124 -5.56 -3.50 18.05
N ILE A 125 -4.24 -3.70 18.16
CA ILE A 125 -3.52 -4.64 17.29
C ILE A 125 -4.10 -6.03 17.49
N ILE A 126 -4.56 -6.61 16.39
CA ILE A 126 -4.89 -8.02 16.34
C ILE A 126 -3.60 -8.75 16.00
N MET A 127 -2.97 -9.32 17.02
CA MET A 127 -1.88 -10.28 16.82
C MET A 127 -2.50 -11.58 16.31
N GLU A 128 -2.22 -11.94 15.04
CA GLU A 128 -2.80 -13.10 14.35
C GLU A 128 -2.64 -14.42 15.13
N LYS A 129 -1.63 -14.50 16.01
CA LYS A 129 -1.29 -15.70 16.79
C LYS A 129 -2.07 -15.85 18.10
N THR A 130 -2.53 -14.77 18.74
CA THR A 130 -3.07 -14.84 20.11
C THR A 130 -4.55 -14.49 20.22
N GLY A 131 -5.12 -13.77 19.25
CA GLY A 131 -6.51 -13.29 19.34
C GLY A 131 -6.78 -12.35 20.52
N THR A 132 -5.74 -11.94 21.25
CA THR A 132 -5.80 -11.04 22.41
C THR A 132 -5.54 -9.61 21.94
N GLY A 133 -6.57 -8.97 21.39
CA GLY A 133 -6.64 -7.52 21.32
C GLY A 133 -7.75 -7.05 22.26
N ASP A 134 -7.64 -5.83 22.81
CA ASP A 134 -8.78 -5.16 23.43
C ASP A 134 -9.82 -4.91 22.35
N TYR A 135 -10.68 -5.91 22.19
CA TYR A 135 -11.72 -5.89 21.18
C TYR A 135 -12.78 -4.94 21.69
N TYR A 136 -12.93 -3.79 21.04
CA TYR A 136 -14.16 -3.01 21.16
C TYR A 136 -15.30 -3.88 20.60
N LYS A 137 -15.92 -4.68 21.48
CA LYS A 137 -17.05 -5.57 21.18
C LYS A 137 -18.22 -4.81 20.56
N ASN A 138 -18.26 -3.49 20.75
CA ASN A 138 -19.26 -2.61 20.18
C ASN A 138 -18.59 -1.38 19.55
N ARG A 139 -18.53 -1.35 18.21
CA ARG A 139 -17.78 -0.35 17.41
C ARG A 139 -18.24 1.09 17.56
N ASN A 140 -19.54 1.28 17.78
CA ASN A 140 -20.12 2.61 17.96
C ASN A 140 -19.65 3.25 19.27
N ASP A 141 -19.34 2.42 20.27
CA ASP A 141 -18.89 2.89 21.58
C ASP A 141 -17.47 3.47 21.49
N PHE A 142 -16.60 2.97 20.60
CA PHE A 142 -15.25 3.55 20.46
C PHE A 142 -15.32 4.99 19.94
N VAL A 143 -16.06 5.22 18.86
CA VAL A 143 -16.16 6.54 18.21
C VAL A 143 -16.89 7.54 19.12
N GLN A 144 -17.92 7.09 19.84
CA GLN A 144 -18.72 7.96 20.71
C GLN A 144 -18.02 8.33 22.02
N ASN A 145 -17.03 7.55 22.46
CA ASN A 145 -16.37 7.72 23.77
C ASN A 145 -14.93 8.25 23.67
N LEU A 146 -14.53 8.88 22.55
CA LEU A 146 -13.24 9.58 22.48
C LEU A 146 -13.35 10.94 23.18
N GLU A 147 -13.26 10.95 24.50
CA GLU A 147 -13.42 12.15 25.32
C GLU A 147 -12.16 13.03 25.35
N GLU A 148 -10.97 12.43 25.26
CA GLU A 148 -9.69 13.11 25.38
C GLU A 148 -9.38 13.99 24.17
N ASP A 149 -8.60 15.05 24.40
CA ASP A 149 -8.18 15.96 23.33
C ASP A 149 -7.21 15.28 22.36
N VAL A 150 -6.34 14.39 22.86
CA VAL A 150 -5.36 13.65 22.06
C VAL A 150 -5.56 12.15 22.25
N VAL A 151 -5.91 11.45 21.18
CA VAL A 151 -6.05 9.99 21.20
C VAL A 151 -4.94 9.37 20.37
N PHE A 152 -4.07 8.58 20.99
CA PHE A 152 -3.07 7.77 20.31
C PHE A 152 -3.63 6.38 20.05
N LEU A 153 -3.76 5.99 18.79
CA LEU A 153 -4.35 4.71 18.39
C LEU A 153 -3.32 3.86 17.64
N GLN A 154 -3.00 2.71 18.23
CA GLN A 154 -2.21 1.66 17.60
C GLN A 154 -3.17 0.59 17.07
N THR A 155 -3.14 0.33 15.76
CA THR A 155 -4.02 -0.65 15.13
C THR A 155 -3.42 -1.22 13.85
N ASN A 156 -3.78 -2.45 13.51
CA ASN A 156 -3.55 -3.06 12.19
C ASN A 156 -4.88 -3.41 11.51
N GLN A 157 -6.00 -2.94 12.06
CA GLN A 157 -7.33 -3.28 11.58
C GLN A 157 -7.59 -2.66 10.21
N LYS A 158 -8.30 -3.43 9.39
CA LYS A 158 -8.75 -3.01 8.08
C LYS A 158 -10.03 -2.17 8.22
N PRO A 159 -10.14 -1.03 7.53
CA PRO A 159 -11.40 -0.31 7.47
C PRO A 159 -12.39 -1.07 6.58
N HIS A 160 -13.65 -1.15 7.01
CA HIS A 160 -14.77 -1.58 6.19
C HIS A 160 -15.27 -0.38 5.40
N ILE A 161 -14.92 -0.38 4.12
CA ILE A 161 -15.24 0.68 3.17
C ILE A 161 -15.62 0.04 1.84
N SER A 162 -16.61 0.64 1.17
CA SER A 162 -16.91 0.30 -0.22
C SER A 162 -15.73 0.71 -1.12
N ASN A 163 -15.57 0.05 -2.27
CA ASN A 163 -14.47 0.31 -3.22
C ASN A 163 -13.10 0.35 -2.54
N TYR A 164 -12.85 -0.64 -1.67
CA TYR A 164 -11.67 -0.68 -0.80
C TYR A 164 -10.37 -0.37 -1.53
N SER A 165 -10.14 -0.94 -2.72
CA SER A 165 -8.87 -0.75 -3.44
C SER A 165 -8.70 0.71 -3.88
N GLU A 166 -9.71 1.28 -4.52
CA GLU A 166 -9.70 2.65 -5.03
C GLU A 166 -9.56 3.66 -3.88
N THR A 167 -10.31 3.45 -2.79
CA THR A 167 -10.27 4.32 -1.60
C THR A 167 -8.92 4.24 -0.88
N ILE A 168 -8.38 3.03 -0.65
CA ILE A 168 -7.05 2.87 -0.03
C ILE A 168 -5.96 3.51 -0.88
N LYS A 169 -6.02 3.35 -2.21
CA LYS A 169 -5.07 3.99 -3.12
C LYS A 169 -5.14 5.51 -3.01
N GLY A 170 -6.34 6.09 -3.09
CA GLY A 170 -6.53 7.54 -3.00
C GLY A 170 -6.05 8.11 -1.67
N ILE A 171 -6.35 7.44 -0.54
CA ILE A 171 -5.86 7.87 0.78
C ILE A 171 -4.34 7.73 0.89
N PHE A 172 -3.76 6.65 0.36
CA PHE A 172 -2.32 6.50 0.35
C PHE A 172 -1.64 7.65 -0.40
N GLU A 173 -2.15 8.01 -1.58
CA GLU A 173 -1.66 9.13 -2.38
C GLU A 173 -1.90 10.50 -1.71
N GLU A 174 -2.98 10.64 -0.92
CA GLU A 174 -3.26 11.85 -0.13
C GLU A 174 -2.26 12.02 1.03
N LEU A 175 -1.87 10.91 1.68
CA LEU A 175 -1.03 10.91 2.87
C LEU A 175 0.47 10.81 2.57
N PHE A 176 0.85 10.06 1.54
CA PHE A 176 2.23 9.60 1.37
C PHE A 176 2.79 9.83 -0.02
N VAL A 177 4.02 10.34 -0.03
CA VAL A 177 4.98 10.13 -1.12
C VAL A 177 6.13 9.29 -0.58
N PHE A 178 6.75 8.49 -1.44
CA PHE A 178 7.99 7.81 -1.07
C PHE A 178 9.10 8.84 -0.89
N ASP A 179 10.01 8.56 0.05
CA ASP A 179 11.20 9.36 0.26
C ASP A 179 12.00 9.48 -1.06
N PRO A 180 12.46 10.69 -1.44
CA PRO A 180 13.17 10.90 -2.70
C PRO A 180 14.38 10.00 -2.88
N ASP A 181 15.10 9.65 -1.81
CA ASP A 181 16.29 8.80 -1.90
C ASP A 181 15.91 7.36 -2.25
N ILE A 182 14.76 6.87 -1.76
CA ILE A 182 14.21 5.56 -2.15
C ILE A 182 13.81 5.55 -3.62
N VAL A 183 13.15 6.61 -4.07
CA VAL A 183 12.73 6.75 -5.48
C VAL A 183 13.95 6.83 -6.40
N HIS A 184 14.95 7.62 -6.05
CA HIS A 184 16.18 7.77 -6.82
C HIS A 184 16.98 6.46 -6.89
N GLU A 185 17.15 5.76 -5.77
CA GLU A 185 17.86 4.49 -5.78
C GLU A 185 17.12 3.43 -6.61
N LEU A 186 15.81 3.32 -6.46
CA LEU A 186 15.02 2.37 -7.24
C LEU A 186 15.11 2.70 -8.73
N LYS A 187 15.07 3.98 -9.09
CA LYS A 187 15.24 4.42 -10.48
C LYS A 187 16.61 4.04 -11.01
N ALA A 188 17.68 4.33 -10.28
CA ALA A 188 19.04 3.96 -10.67
C ALA A 188 19.17 2.44 -10.86
N PHE A 189 18.61 1.64 -9.93
CA PHE A 189 18.58 0.19 -10.05
C PHE A 189 17.88 -0.28 -11.32
N LYS A 190 16.73 0.32 -11.67
CA LYS A 190 16.00 -0.01 -12.90
C LYS A 190 16.80 0.35 -14.15
N GLU A 191 17.41 1.54 -14.18
CA GLU A 191 18.22 1.99 -15.31
C GLU A 191 19.45 1.10 -15.55
N THR A 192 20.08 0.59 -14.49
CA THR A 192 21.23 -0.31 -14.62
C THR A 192 20.86 -1.75 -14.93
N SER A 193 19.67 -2.19 -14.50
CA SER A 193 19.29 -3.62 -14.54
C SER A 193 18.27 -3.94 -15.63
N MET A 194 17.69 -2.92 -16.28
CA MET A 194 16.60 -3.09 -17.24
C MET A 194 16.84 -2.24 -18.49
N GLU A 195 17.38 -2.86 -19.53
CA GLU A 195 17.66 -2.19 -20.83
C GLU A 195 16.38 -2.06 -21.67
N ASN A 196 15.36 -1.38 -21.13
CA ASN A 196 13.98 -1.25 -21.65
C ASN A 196 13.09 -2.49 -21.52
N ASP A 197 13.56 -3.52 -20.83
CA ASP A 197 12.78 -4.73 -20.55
C ASP A 197 11.55 -4.44 -19.68
N LYS A 198 10.45 -5.16 -19.93
CA LYS A 198 9.26 -5.16 -19.08
C LYS A 198 9.51 -5.98 -17.81
N THR A 199 8.82 -5.64 -16.72
CA THR A 199 8.97 -6.35 -15.45
C THR A 199 7.89 -7.40 -15.23
N VAL A 200 8.32 -8.62 -14.91
CA VAL A 200 7.46 -9.68 -14.40
C VAL A 200 7.86 -9.94 -12.96
N CYS A 201 6.95 -9.59 -12.06
CA CYS A 201 7.22 -9.62 -10.64
C CYS A 201 6.42 -10.72 -9.95
N ALA A 202 7.04 -11.36 -8.97
CA ALA A 202 6.34 -12.22 -8.02
C ALA A 202 6.60 -11.76 -6.58
N HIS A 203 5.54 -11.61 -5.81
CA HIS A 203 5.63 -11.51 -4.36
C HIS A 203 5.26 -12.86 -3.74
N ILE A 204 6.25 -13.53 -3.14
CA ILE A 204 6.13 -14.88 -2.59
C ILE A 204 6.36 -14.83 -1.08
N ARG A 205 5.26 -14.85 -0.32
CA ARG A 205 5.24 -15.06 1.13
C ARG A 205 5.24 -16.57 1.42
N VAL A 206 6.28 -17.05 2.08
CA VAL A 206 6.39 -18.43 2.55
C VAL A 206 5.72 -18.60 3.91
N GLY A 207 5.71 -17.59 4.76
CA GLY A 207 5.08 -17.71 6.08
C GLY A 207 6.02 -18.26 7.14
N SER A 208 6.71 -19.35 6.80
CA SER A 208 7.64 -20.07 7.67
C SER A 208 9.09 -19.96 7.21
N ASN A 209 9.95 -19.50 8.11
CA ASN A 209 11.40 -19.43 7.98
C ASN A 209 12.00 -20.19 9.18
N PRO A 210 13.21 -20.79 9.14
CA PRO A 210 13.78 -21.45 10.32
C PRO A 210 13.75 -20.51 11.54
N GLY A 211 12.99 -20.89 12.57
CA GLY A 211 12.74 -20.06 13.76
C GLY A 211 11.30 -19.53 13.91
N PHE A 212 10.48 -19.53 12.83
CA PHE A 212 9.13 -18.97 12.86
C PHE A 212 8.14 -19.80 12.02
N SER A 213 6.99 -20.13 12.61
CA SER A 213 5.85 -20.71 11.91
C SER A 213 4.71 -19.69 11.86
N ASP A 214 4.19 -19.45 10.66
CA ASP A 214 2.96 -18.70 10.42
C ASP A 214 1.85 -19.67 10.03
N ILE A 215 0.62 -19.35 10.43
CA ILE A 215 -0.57 -20.21 10.27
C ILE A 215 -0.90 -20.40 8.77
N HIS A 216 -0.45 -19.47 7.92
CA HIS A 216 -0.71 -19.44 6.49
C HIS A 216 0.56 -19.61 5.65
N SER A 217 1.39 -20.60 6.01
CA SER A 217 2.61 -20.86 5.25
C SER A 217 2.36 -21.59 3.94
N ASN A 218 2.87 -21.04 2.82
CA ASN A 218 3.05 -21.83 1.62
C ASN A 218 4.22 -22.78 1.84
N ASN A 219 4.04 -24.07 1.56
CA ASN A 219 5.18 -24.99 1.53
C ASN A 219 6.08 -24.60 0.35
N ILE A 220 7.40 -24.48 0.56
CA ILE A 220 8.34 -24.19 -0.53
C ILE A 220 8.31 -25.26 -1.64
N GLY A 221 7.85 -26.48 -1.33
CA GLY A 221 7.58 -27.52 -2.32
C GLY A 221 6.34 -27.26 -3.18
N SER A 222 5.40 -26.42 -2.74
CA SER A 222 4.16 -26.13 -3.47
C SER A 222 4.26 -24.95 -4.43
N ILE A 223 5.34 -24.17 -4.41
CA ILE A 223 5.52 -23.00 -5.31
C ILE A 223 6.05 -23.38 -6.71
N SER A 224 6.07 -24.66 -7.08
CA SER A 224 6.51 -25.11 -8.42
C SER A 224 5.71 -24.45 -9.55
N ALA A 225 4.40 -24.29 -9.39
CA ALA A 225 3.55 -23.61 -10.38
C ALA A 225 3.89 -22.13 -10.54
N ILE A 226 4.45 -21.47 -9.51
CA ILE A 226 4.97 -20.10 -9.65
C ILE A 226 6.18 -20.10 -10.57
N TRP A 227 7.09 -21.06 -10.43
CA TRP A 227 8.26 -21.18 -11.29
C TRP A 227 7.89 -21.51 -12.74
N GLU A 228 6.92 -22.40 -12.94
CA GLU A 228 6.37 -22.71 -14.27
C GLU A 228 5.67 -21.50 -14.90
N PHE A 229 5.00 -20.66 -14.12
CA PHE A 229 4.45 -19.41 -14.62
C PHE A 229 5.57 -18.43 -15.02
N LEU A 230 6.57 -18.24 -14.17
CA LEU A 230 7.65 -17.28 -14.42
C LEU A 230 8.55 -17.70 -15.59
N SER A 231 8.73 -19.00 -15.84
CA SER A 231 9.54 -19.47 -16.98
C SER A 231 8.96 -19.08 -18.35
N GLN A 232 7.66 -18.79 -18.43
CA GLN A 232 7.04 -18.25 -19.65
C GLN A 232 7.56 -16.84 -20.00
N TYR A 233 8.16 -16.15 -19.04
CA TYR A 233 8.75 -14.83 -19.18
C TYR A 233 10.28 -14.84 -19.16
N ASP A 234 10.93 -16.02 -19.15
CA ASP A 234 12.38 -16.14 -19.33
C ASP A 234 12.75 -16.03 -20.82
N ILE A 235 12.35 -14.91 -21.42
CA ILE A 235 12.51 -14.56 -22.83
C ILE A 235 12.98 -13.11 -22.96
N ASP A 236 13.51 -12.75 -24.13
CA ASP A 236 13.98 -11.39 -24.40
C ASP A 236 12.84 -10.35 -24.26
N GLY A 237 13.16 -9.16 -23.75
CA GLY A 237 12.19 -8.11 -23.50
C GLY A 237 11.54 -8.14 -22.11
N TYR A 238 11.92 -9.10 -21.25
CA TYR A 238 11.44 -9.21 -19.88
C TYR A 238 12.57 -9.42 -18.87
N VAL A 239 12.39 -8.85 -17.69
CA VAL A 239 13.17 -9.15 -16.48
C VAL A 239 12.27 -9.73 -15.42
N ILE A 240 12.81 -10.68 -14.65
CA ILE A 240 12.10 -11.36 -13.57
C ILE A 240 12.58 -10.81 -12.24
N TYR A 241 11.65 -10.37 -11.40
CA TYR A 241 11.92 -9.88 -10.06
C TYR A 241 11.08 -10.64 -9.03
N VAL A 242 11.71 -11.11 -7.95
CA VAL A 242 11.03 -11.87 -6.89
C VAL A 242 11.28 -11.21 -5.54
N ALA A 243 10.21 -10.67 -4.95
CA ALA A 243 10.18 -10.22 -3.57
C ALA A 243 9.69 -11.37 -2.68
N SER A 244 10.43 -11.68 -1.61
CA SER A 244 10.08 -12.75 -0.68
C SER A 244 10.62 -12.49 0.71
N ASP A 245 9.91 -13.02 1.70
CA ASP A 245 10.30 -13.17 3.09
C ASP A 245 11.29 -14.33 3.33
N SER A 246 11.74 -15.02 2.27
CA SER A 246 12.69 -16.13 2.35
C SER A 246 13.87 -15.93 1.39
N ASN A 247 15.09 -16.00 1.94
CA ASN A 247 16.31 -16.00 1.13
C ASN A 247 16.38 -17.23 0.22
N ASP A 248 15.88 -18.39 0.65
CA ASP A 248 15.87 -19.61 -0.16
C ASP A 248 15.03 -19.46 -1.42
N VAL A 249 13.90 -18.74 -1.33
CA VAL A 249 13.04 -18.43 -2.48
C VAL A 249 13.75 -17.49 -3.46
N ARG A 250 14.42 -16.45 -2.96
CA ARG A 250 15.20 -15.52 -3.80
C ARG A 250 16.35 -16.21 -4.51
N GLU A 251 17.14 -17.00 -3.77
CA GLU A 251 18.24 -17.78 -4.34
C GLU A 251 17.76 -18.86 -5.30
N SER A 252 16.58 -19.45 -5.03
CA SER A 252 15.91 -20.36 -5.95
C SER A 252 15.55 -19.68 -7.28
N ALA A 253 15.01 -18.46 -7.24
CA ALA A 253 14.70 -17.67 -8.44
C ALA A 253 15.96 -17.31 -9.22
N LYS A 254 17.01 -16.84 -8.54
CA LYS A 254 18.32 -16.52 -9.15
C LYS A 254 18.95 -17.70 -9.88
N ARG A 255 18.90 -18.89 -9.29
CA ARG A 255 19.39 -20.13 -9.93
C ARG A 255 18.56 -20.54 -11.15
N ARG A 256 17.24 -20.29 -11.11
CA ARG A 256 16.31 -20.70 -12.18
C ARG A 256 16.36 -19.77 -13.39
N PHE A 257 16.54 -18.47 -13.16
CA PHE A 257 16.49 -17.44 -14.21
C PHE A 257 17.79 -16.61 -14.27
N PRO A 258 18.97 -17.24 -14.39
CA PRO A 258 20.26 -16.57 -14.17
C PRO A 258 20.56 -15.41 -15.14
N LYS A 259 19.90 -15.36 -16.29
CA LYS A 259 20.06 -14.31 -17.29
C LYS A 259 19.09 -13.14 -17.14
N ARG A 260 17.91 -13.39 -16.58
CA ARG A 260 16.78 -12.44 -16.55
C ARG A 260 16.40 -12.01 -15.15
N PHE A 261 16.92 -12.69 -14.12
CA PHE A 261 16.65 -12.34 -12.73
C PHE A 261 17.42 -11.09 -12.31
N ILE A 262 16.70 -10.13 -11.78
CA ILE A 262 17.25 -8.94 -11.13
C ILE A 262 16.92 -8.98 -9.64
N ASP A 263 17.85 -8.51 -8.81
CA ASP A 263 17.74 -8.61 -7.36
C ASP A 263 18.09 -7.30 -6.67
N LEU A 264 17.18 -6.83 -5.80
CA LEU A 264 17.45 -5.71 -4.91
C LEU A 264 18.26 -6.21 -3.71
N THR A 265 19.51 -5.75 -3.60
CA THR A 265 20.40 -6.17 -2.53
C THR A 265 19.87 -5.72 -1.17
N GLY A 266 20.05 -6.57 -0.15
CA GLY A 266 19.72 -6.26 1.23
C GLY A 266 19.18 -7.48 1.98
N PRO A 267 19.17 -7.41 3.32
CA PRO A 267 18.70 -8.49 4.15
C PRO A 267 17.17 -8.62 4.07
N VAL A 268 16.70 -9.86 4.13
CA VAL A 268 15.30 -10.15 4.40
C VAL A 268 15.13 -10.18 5.91
N ILE A 269 14.42 -9.20 6.47
CA ILE A 269 14.20 -9.09 7.91
C ILE A 269 12.71 -9.08 8.22
N HIS A 270 12.37 -9.53 9.43
CA HIS A 270 11.08 -9.23 10.04
C HIS A 270 11.20 -7.92 10.82
N ILE A 271 10.53 -6.88 10.31
CA ILE A 271 10.60 -5.48 10.79
C ILE A 271 10.37 -5.33 12.31
N ASP A 272 9.60 -6.23 12.91
CA ASP A 272 9.24 -6.17 14.33
C ASP A 272 10.08 -7.10 15.23
N GLU A 273 10.92 -7.95 14.66
CA GLU A 273 11.64 -9.00 15.40
C GLU A 273 13.16 -8.76 15.42
N SER A 274 13.64 -7.77 14.67
CA SER A 274 15.06 -7.44 14.59
C SER A 274 15.36 -6.23 15.49
N GLU A 275 16.38 -6.32 16.34
CA GLU A 275 16.79 -5.23 17.25
C GLU A 275 18.17 -4.63 16.89
N ASP A 276 18.81 -5.11 15.83
CA ASP A 276 20.15 -4.67 15.42
C ASP A 276 20.13 -3.55 14.37
N ASP A 277 21.32 -3.05 14.02
CA ASP A 277 21.49 -2.01 12.99
C ASP A 277 20.98 -2.43 11.60
N SER A 278 20.68 -3.72 11.37
CA SER A 278 20.14 -4.21 10.11
C SER A 278 18.69 -3.80 9.87
N VAL A 279 17.95 -3.41 10.93
CA VAL A 279 16.54 -3.00 10.86
C VAL A 279 16.31 -1.95 9.79
N CYS A 280 17.17 -0.92 9.76
CA CYS A 280 17.07 0.18 8.81
C CYS A 280 17.26 -0.30 7.37
N SER A 281 18.30 -1.11 7.14
CA SER A 281 18.61 -1.64 5.81
C SER A 281 17.52 -2.58 5.29
N GLY A 282 16.94 -3.40 6.16
CA GLY A 282 15.88 -4.33 5.79
C GLY A 282 14.53 -3.64 5.61
N PHE A 283 14.18 -2.64 6.43
CA PHE A 283 12.97 -1.84 6.22
C PHE A 283 13.09 -1.03 4.92
N ARG A 284 14.27 -0.48 4.67
CA ARG A 284 14.59 0.22 3.43
C ARG A 284 14.40 -0.69 2.22
N LYS A 285 14.99 -1.90 2.25
CA LYS A 285 14.81 -2.91 1.22
C LYS A 285 13.33 -3.27 1.05
N ALA A 286 12.61 -3.53 2.13
CA ALA A 286 11.18 -3.85 2.07
C ALA A 286 10.37 -2.71 1.42
N THR A 287 10.73 -1.44 1.69
CA THR A 287 10.07 -0.30 1.04
C THR A 287 10.36 -0.26 -0.46
N MET A 288 11.59 -0.54 -0.88
CA MET A 288 11.94 -0.65 -2.29
C MET A 288 11.26 -1.83 -2.98
N ASP A 289 11.21 -2.99 -2.34
CA ASP A 289 10.49 -4.16 -2.84
C ASP A 289 9.00 -3.81 -3.05
N PHE A 290 8.39 -3.14 -2.06
CA PHE A 290 7.00 -2.70 -2.13
C PHE A 290 6.74 -1.74 -3.30
N LEU A 291 7.62 -0.76 -3.48
CA LEU A 291 7.54 0.21 -4.59
C LEU A 291 7.86 -0.44 -5.95
N PHE A 292 8.77 -1.42 -6.01
CA PHE A 292 9.05 -2.15 -7.24
C PHE A 292 7.80 -2.92 -7.66
N LEU A 293 7.19 -3.68 -6.74
CA LEU A 293 5.97 -4.46 -6.97
C LEU A 293 4.79 -3.61 -7.46
N SER A 294 4.62 -2.39 -6.91
CA SER A 294 3.54 -1.49 -7.32
C SER A 294 3.73 -0.90 -8.73
N GLN A 295 4.91 -1.08 -9.34
CA GLN A 295 5.25 -0.57 -10.67
C GLN A 295 5.37 -1.67 -11.73
N CYS A 296 5.03 -2.92 -11.42
CA CYS A 296 5.28 -4.05 -12.31
C CYS A 296 4.33 -4.13 -13.52
N ASN A 297 4.84 -4.63 -14.65
CA ASN A 297 4.00 -4.86 -15.83
C ASN A 297 3.14 -6.13 -15.69
N VAL A 298 3.72 -7.20 -15.14
CA VAL A 298 3.02 -8.44 -14.76
C VAL A 298 3.28 -8.66 -13.26
N LEU A 299 2.23 -8.99 -12.50
CA LEU A 299 2.34 -9.15 -11.05
C LEU A 299 1.69 -10.44 -10.57
N LEU A 300 2.49 -11.35 -10.02
CA LEU A 300 2.05 -12.56 -9.34
C LEU A 300 2.11 -12.37 -7.83
N LEU A 301 1.03 -12.74 -7.13
CA LEU A 301 0.92 -12.60 -5.68
C LEU A 301 0.62 -13.95 -5.02
N THR A 302 1.33 -14.28 -3.95
CA THR A 302 0.82 -15.21 -2.94
C THR A 302 0.00 -14.47 -1.89
N TYR A 303 -0.61 -15.22 -0.97
CA TYR A 303 -1.32 -14.67 0.17
C TYR A 303 -0.42 -13.78 1.03
N SER A 304 -0.60 -12.46 0.97
CA SER A 304 0.14 -11.50 1.80
C SER A 304 -0.50 -10.12 1.81
N SER A 305 -0.51 -9.48 2.98
CA SER A 305 -0.88 -8.07 3.12
C SER A 305 0.07 -7.15 2.35
N PHE A 306 1.35 -7.49 2.28
CA PHE A 306 2.38 -6.74 1.59
C PHE A 306 2.12 -6.68 0.08
N GLY A 307 2.08 -7.84 -0.58
CA GLY A 307 1.84 -7.94 -2.01
C GLY A 307 0.47 -7.40 -2.44
N SER A 308 -0.59 -7.67 -1.65
CA SER A 308 -1.94 -7.14 -1.95
C SER A 308 -2.00 -5.62 -1.87
N THR A 309 -1.33 -5.00 -0.90
CA THR A 309 -1.32 -3.53 -0.78
C THR A 309 -0.50 -2.89 -1.90
N ALA A 310 0.62 -3.50 -2.31
CA ALA A 310 1.40 -3.04 -3.47
C ALA A 310 0.57 -3.13 -4.78
N SER A 311 -0.21 -4.20 -4.95
CA SER A 311 -1.16 -4.37 -6.06
C SER A 311 -2.27 -3.31 -6.08
N ILE A 312 -2.81 -2.94 -4.91
CA ILE A 312 -3.77 -1.84 -4.81
C ILE A 312 -3.14 -0.53 -5.32
N LEU A 313 -1.92 -0.22 -4.89
CA LEU A 313 -1.23 1.01 -5.32
C LEU A 313 -0.87 1.00 -6.81
N ARG A 314 -0.54 -0.17 -7.37
CA ARG A 314 -0.36 -0.33 -8.82
C ARG A 314 -1.57 0.18 -9.59
N GLY A 315 -2.78 -0.01 -9.06
CA GLY A 315 -4.04 0.49 -9.61
C GLY A 315 -4.43 -0.11 -10.96
N ASN A 316 -3.56 -0.88 -11.60
CA ASN A 316 -3.84 -1.67 -12.79
C ASN A 316 -4.06 -3.13 -12.38
N LYS A 317 -5.20 -3.69 -12.74
CA LYS A 317 -5.55 -5.10 -12.52
C LYS A 317 -5.14 -6.01 -13.68
N ASP A 318 -4.74 -5.45 -14.83
CA ASP A 318 -4.28 -6.20 -15.99
C ASP A 318 -3.01 -6.99 -15.67
N HIS A 319 -2.92 -8.21 -16.22
CA HIS A 319 -1.80 -9.12 -16.02
C HIS A 319 -1.44 -9.35 -14.55
N GLN A 320 -2.46 -9.38 -13.70
CA GLN A 320 -2.31 -9.71 -12.28
C GLN A 320 -2.76 -11.14 -12.01
N TYR A 321 -1.88 -11.91 -11.37
CA TYR A 321 -2.05 -13.33 -11.10
C TYR A 321 -1.89 -13.61 -9.61
N CYS A 322 -2.60 -14.63 -9.15
CA CYS A 322 -2.67 -15.04 -7.76
C CYS A 322 -2.33 -16.52 -7.69
N PHE A 323 -1.42 -16.89 -6.78
CA PHE A 323 -1.11 -18.27 -6.48
C PHE A 323 -2.05 -18.81 -5.39
N GLN A 324 -2.85 -19.82 -5.72
CA GLN A 324 -3.83 -20.46 -4.84
C GLN A 324 -3.91 -21.95 -5.13
N ASN A 325 -3.97 -22.76 -4.08
CA ASN A 325 -4.17 -24.21 -4.17
C ASN A 325 -3.21 -24.90 -5.16
N GLY A 326 -1.94 -24.46 -5.20
CA GLY A 326 -0.93 -25.03 -6.09
C GLY A 326 -1.01 -24.56 -7.54
N GLN A 327 -1.86 -23.58 -7.86
CA GLN A 327 -2.06 -23.07 -9.22
C GLN A 327 -1.87 -21.55 -9.29
N VAL A 328 -1.49 -21.06 -10.47
CA VAL A 328 -1.42 -19.63 -10.78
C VAL A 328 -2.61 -19.28 -11.68
N LEU A 329 -3.48 -18.39 -11.19
CA LEU A 329 -4.70 -17.98 -11.86
C LEU A 329 -4.79 -16.45 -11.91
N PRO A 330 -5.51 -15.84 -12.87
CA PRO A 330 -5.81 -14.41 -12.80
C PRO A 330 -6.43 -14.03 -11.44
N CYS A 331 -5.99 -12.92 -10.86
CA CYS A 331 -6.57 -12.45 -9.60
C CYS A 331 -8.01 -11.95 -9.83
N THR A 332 -8.95 -12.41 -9.01
CA THR A 332 -10.27 -11.79 -8.87
C THR A 332 -10.28 -10.82 -7.70
N GLU A 333 -11.30 -9.97 -7.58
CA GLU A 333 -11.45 -9.13 -6.38
C GLU A 333 -11.63 -9.95 -5.10
N TYR A 334 -12.32 -11.09 -5.20
CA TYR A 334 -12.40 -12.07 -4.12
C TYR A 334 -11.00 -12.52 -3.70
N ASN A 335 -10.12 -12.69 -4.69
CA ASN A 335 -8.75 -13.09 -4.47
C ASN A 335 -7.83 -11.99 -3.90
N LEU A 336 -8.29 -10.74 -3.85
CA LEU A 336 -7.59 -9.66 -3.19
C LEU A 336 -8.17 -9.38 -1.80
N LYS A 337 -9.42 -9.79 -1.58
CA LYS A 337 -10.11 -9.77 -0.28
C LYS A 337 -9.73 -10.92 0.65
N TRP A 338 -8.78 -11.78 0.27
CA TRP A 338 -8.34 -12.95 1.06
C TRP A 338 -7.87 -12.65 2.50
N GLN A 339 -7.68 -11.40 2.90
CA GLN A 339 -7.56 -11.04 4.32
C GLN A 339 -8.89 -11.37 5.00
N ARG A 340 -8.91 -12.40 5.86
CA ARG A 340 -10.14 -12.95 6.46
C ARG A 340 -11.23 -11.90 6.67
N THR A 341 -12.39 -12.14 6.07
CA THR A 341 -13.70 -11.63 6.53
C THR A 341 -14.09 -12.24 7.89
N SER A 342 -13.14 -12.57 8.77
CA SER A 342 -13.43 -12.92 10.16
C SER A 342 -13.75 -11.62 10.89
N GLN A 343 -15.00 -11.16 10.79
CA GLN A 343 -15.74 -10.30 11.72
C GLN A 343 -15.09 -8.97 12.24
N ASN A 344 -13.90 -8.59 11.78
CA ASN A 344 -13.05 -7.60 12.44
C ASN A 344 -12.78 -6.31 11.61
N GLU A 345 -13.51 -6.06 10.51
CA GLU A 345 -13.32 -4.83 9.69
C GLU A 345 -14.09 -3.62 10.25
N LEU A 346 -13.46 -2.52 10.67
CA LEU A 346 -14.16 -1.36 11.30
C LEU A 346 -15.21 -0.74 10.36
N PRO A 347 -16.52 -0.68 10.70
CA PRO A 347 -17.57 -0.15 9.84
C PRO A 347 -17.43 1.36 9.78
N LEU A 348 -17.07 1.83 8.60
CA LEU A 348 -17.04 3.25 8.27
C LEU A 348 -18.15 3.60 7.27
N ASP A 349 -19.26 2.86 7.30
CA ASP A 349 -20.39 3.11 6.41
C ASP A 349 -20.83 4.60 6.52
N ASP A 350 -20.99 5.21 5.35
CA ASP A 350 -21.19 6.65 5.06
C ASP A 350 -19.98 7.59 5.29
N VAL A 351 -18.89 7.38 4.52
CA VAL A 351 -17.80 8.37 4.25
C VAL A 351 -17.90 8.91 2.83
#